data_AF-A0A7R9Y415-F1
#
_entry.id   AF-A0A7R9Y415-F1
#
_cell.length_a   1.000
_cell.length_b   1.000
_cell.length_c   1.000
_cell.angle_alpha   90.00
_cell.angle_beta   90.00
_cell.angle_gamma   90.00
#
_symmetry.space_group_name_H-M   'P 1'
#
loop_
_entity.id
_entity.type
_entity.pdbx_description
1 polymer ?
#
loop_
_entity_poly.entity_id
_entity_poly.type
_entity_poly.pdbx_seq_one_letter_code
_entity_poly.pdbx_strand_id
1 'polypeptide(L)'
;HPDKGGDEAAFRDVRAAFDVLKQKFTDASGGSFSYKTARGSKASTAKEWKDASATADDTHRPSYDFYAAAAEADMPLYRAELAKSNRSKCNADDGKNRHNCKFEDPFKIPKGHVRIGVLDAQSGGYSRWVHLECWRVPARIHQGLPHDPASPSAAFERALLAMDELLFTGLAEMTPEDRAPLVAHVMDQSNWATVRGKKLGAEPGAGPTAKKGGKKGAKGAKAGDSKVEDDEPEPEEPAAGRKRKAANSTSTAEGAGAIVVFPGKPVGKAPPAAAARDDADAEAANEIPAETFDPTAGMDPRQRKLFELRLKLNETRKANQQAVIEEKKRNEAPEEYEKMQKKKSYDAAAKRRDEERVKQGIDPSKKHLMMTAEEAAVSYKKKQKKYKTAVGGEIHSKHNLYQAYDKRTKNIQVNEQEYETMKNTVGERAFYADPEVAAYGGEGKVAPDAVDRMVAELEEQKRKRLDFSRRRKYYEERDVSHINDRNAHFNKKIERAFGEHTKEIKANLERGTALPDH
;
A
#
# COMPACT_ATOMS: atom_id res chain seq x y z
N HIS A 1 30.87 -11.53 7.42
CA HIS A 1 30.40 -12.91 7.69
C HIS A 1 30.93 -13.84 6.60
N PRO A 2 31.48 -15.00 6.94
CA PRO A 2 32.07 -15.90 5.92
C PRO A 2 31.09 -16.44 4.86
N ASP A 3 29.78 -16.52 5.14
CA ASP A 3 28.76 -16.91 4.14
C ASP A 3 28.65 -15.95 2.93
N LYS A 4 29.20 -14.74 3.08
CA LYS A 4 29.27 -13.70 2.03
C LYS A 4 30.72 -13.45 1.58
N GLY A 5 31.63 -14.40 1.83
CA GLY A 5 33.04 -14.32 1.42
C GLY A 5 33.96 -13.53 2.38
N GLY A 6 33.55 -13.34 3.64
CA GLY A 6 34.41 -12.74 4.68
C GLY A 6 35.39 -13.73 5.31
N ASP A 7 36.45 -13.23 5.95
CA ASP A 7 37.40 -14.07 6.70
C ASP A 7 36.77 -14.65 7.97
N GLU A 8 37.02 -15.95 8.20
CA GLU A 8 36.45 -16.73 9.30
C GLU A 8 37.14 -16.44 10.62
N ALA A 9 38.47 -16.33 10.61
CA ALA A 9 39.23 -15.99 11.81
C ALA A 9 38.84 -14.61 12.33
N ALA A 10 38.78 -13.62 11.44
CA ALA A 10 38.32 -12.27 11.78
C ALA A 10 36.88 -12.25 12.32
N PHE A 11 35.97 -13.08 11.76
CA PHE A 11 34.61 -13.15 12.27
C PHE A 11 34.53 -13.74 13.68
N ARG A 12 35.28 -14.80 13.96
CA ARG A 12 35.36 -15.42 15.29
C ARG A 12 35.90 -14.42 16.32
N ASP A 13 36.97 -13.71 15.99
CA ASP A 13 37.56 -12.71 16.88
C ASP A 13 36.58 -11.56 17.19
N VAL A 14 35.87 -11.06 16.17
CA VAL A 14 34.87 -9.99 16.35
C VAL A 14 33.68 -10.47 17.20
N ARG A 15 33.22 -11.71 16.99
CA ARG A 15 32.13 -12.30 17.77
C ARG A 15 32.53 -12.51 19.22
N ALA A 16 33.69 -13.11 19.49
CA ALA A 16 34.20 -13.31 20.83
C ALA A 16 34.40 -11.98 21.57
N ALA A 17 34.93 -10.95 20.89
CA ALA A 17 35.05 -9.61 21.46
C ALA A 17 33.68 -9.01 21.82
N PHE A 18 32.66 -9.19 20.97
CA PHE A 18 31.30 -8.71 21.24
C PHE A 18 30.65 -9.43 22.42
N ASP A 19 30.79 -10.76 22.52
CA ASP A 19 30.21 -11.53 23.62
C ASP A 19 30.82 -11.13 24.98
N VAL A 20 32.14 -10.88 25.03
CA VAL A 20 32.80 -10.32 26.23
C VAL A 20 32.27 -8.93 26.58
N LEU A 21 32.06 -8.07 25.57
CA LEU A 21 31.48 -6.75 25.79
C LEU A 21 30.04 -6.84 26.30
N LYS A 22 29.24 -7.76 25.76
CA LYS A 22 27.87 -8.02 26.20
C LYS A 22 27.86 -8.47 27.66
N GLN A 23 28.67 -9.46 28.03
CA GLN A 23 28.78 -9.94 29.42
C GLN A 23 29.16 -8.82 30.39
N LYS A 24 30.15 -7.99 30.04
CA LYS A 24 30.54 -6.85 30.88
C LYS A 24 29.44 -5.82 31.05
N PHE A 25 28.64 -5.60 30.01
CA PHE A 25 27.49 -4.70 30.05
C PHE A 25 26.37 -5.27 30.93
N THR A 26 26.06 -6.56 30.81
CA THR A 26 25.01 -7.23 31.59
C THR A 26 25.37 -7.38 33.06
N ASP A 27 26.64 -7.64 33.38
CA ASP A 27 27.10 -7.86 34.75
C ASP A 27 27.21 -6.55 35.57
N ALA A 28 26.86 -5.40 34.97
CA ALA A 28 26.98 -4.06 35.57
C ALA A 28 28.36 -3.77 36.18
N SER A 29 29.41 -4.48 35.74
CA SER A 29 30.78 -4.17 36.09
C SER A 29 31.13 -2.86 35.38
N GLY A 30 30.97 -1.74 36.08
CA GLY A 30 31.17 -0.37 35.60
C GLY A 30 32.62 -0.03 35.25
N GLY A 31 33.28 -0.87 34.45
CA GLY A 31 34.56 -0.56 33.84
C GLY A 31 34.34 0.40 32.68
N SER A 32 34.77 1.66 32.83
CA SER A 32 34.83 2.58 31.71
C SER A 32 35.71 2.01 30.60
N PHE A 33 35.23 2.10 29.36
CA PHE A 33 35.99 1.66 28.20
C PHE A 33 37.10 2.68 27.92
N SER A 34 38.32 2.41 28.40
CA SER A 34 39.50 3.14 27.95
C SER A 34 39.94 2.56 26.61
N TYR A 35 39.55 3.23 25.52
CA TYR A 35 40.37 3.14 24.30
C TYR A 35 41.75 3.72 24.64
N LYS A 36 42.82 3.19 24.05
CA LYS A 36 44.18 3.69 24.26
C LYS A 36 44.25 5.18 23.87
N THR A 37 44.01 6.08 24.81
CA THR A 37 44.64 7.40 24.80
C THR A 37 46.07 7.16 25.29
N ALA A 38 47.02 7.84 24.66
CA ALA A 38 48.45 7.55 24.71
C ALA A 38 49.14 7.70 26.09
N ARG A 39 48.40 7.69 27.20
CA ARG A 39 48.96 7.70 28.56
C ARG A 39 48.27 6.68 29.47
N GLY A 40 48.97 5.55 29.63
CA GLY A 40 49.05 4.76 30.86
C GLY A 40 47.74 4.50 31.63
N SER A 41 47.02 3.45 31.24
CA SER A 41 46.07 2.76 32.12
C SER A 41 46.45 1.28 32.21
N LYS A 42 46.62 0.80 33.45
CA LYS A 42 47.05 -0.57 33.80
C LYS A 42 45.83 -1.51 33.89
N ALA A 43 45.31 -1.94 32.75
CA ALA A 43 44.61 -3.22 32.54
C ALA A 43 44.12 -3.25 31.10
N SER A 44 44.88 -3.88 30.21
CA SER A 44 44.44 -4.02 28.82
C SER A 44 43.41 -5.14 28.73
N THR A 45 42.18 -4.81 28.35
CA THR A 45 41.12 -5.78 27.98
C THR A 45 41.53 -6.70 26.82
N ALA A 46 42.65 -6.42 26.14
CA ALA A 46 43.18 -7.25 25.07
C ALA A 46 43.59 -8.66 25.53
N LYS A 47 43.98 -8.84 26.80
CA LYS A 47 44.26 -10.18 27.33
C LYS A 47 42.97 -10.98 27.49
N GLU A 48 41.96 -10.38 28.11
CA GLU A 48 40.63 -10.99 28.29
C GLU A 48 39.96 -11.31 26.95
N TRP A 49 40.10 -10.45 25.94
CA TRP A 49 39.58 -10.70 24.60
C TRP A 49 40.30 -11.85 23.89
N LYS A 50 41.63 -11.96 24.05
CA LYS A 50 42.40 -13.08 23.49
C LYS A 50 42.09 -14.39 24.21
N ASP A 51 41.95 -14.35 25.53
CA ASP A 51 41.60 -15.52 26.32
C ASP A 51 40.17 -15.99 26.00
N ALA A 52 39.24 -15.05 25.78
CA ALA A 52 37.87 -15.35 25.35
C ALA A 52 37.81 -15.86 23.90
N SER A 53 38.56 -15.30 22.96
CA SER A 53 38.59 -15.81 21.58
C SER A 53 39.26 -17.19 21.49
N ALA A 54 40.24 -17.47 22.36
CA ALA A 54 40.88 -18.79 22.44
C ALA A 54 40.01 -19.87 23.10
N THR A 55 39.06 -19.48 23.97
CA THR A 55 38.15 -20.39 24.68
C THR A 55 36.73 -20.43 24.10
N ALA A 56 36.44 -19.59 23.10
CA ALA A 56 35.17 -19.56 22.40
C ALA A 56 34.92 -20.93 21.72
N ASP A 57 33.95 -21.65 22.25
CA ASP A 57 33.47 -22.92 21.72
C ASP A 57 32.81 -22.68 20.36
N ASP A 58 33.52 -23.05 19.28
CA ASP A 58 33.12 -22.83 17.88
C ASP A 58 32.22 -23.96 17.34
N THR A 59 31.49 -24.65 18.21
CA THR A 59 30.62 -25.76 17.81
C THR A 59 29.46 -25.32 16.92
N HIS A 60 29.05 -24.04 16.95
CA HIS A 60 27.95 -23.56 16.12
C HIS A 60 28.05 -22.08 15.71
N ARG A 61 27.84 -21.85 14.41
CA ARG A 61 27.85 -20.54 13.79
C ARG A 61 26.47 -20.22 13.16
N PRO A 62 25.78 -19.17 13.65
CA PRO A 62 24.58 -18.66 13.00
C PRO A 62 24.88 -18.19 11.57
N SER A 63 23.91 -18.35 10.67
CA SER A 63 24.05 -17.89 9.27
C SER A 63 24.05 -16.35 9.15
N TYR A 64 24.53 -15.83 8.01
CA TYR A 64 24.42 -14.39 7.74
C TYR A 64 22.97 -13.90 7.76
N ASP A 65 22.05 -14.71 7.20
CA ASP A 65 20.63 -14.38 7.13
C ASP A 65 20.01 -14.26 8.52
N PHE A 66 20.50 -15.03 9.51
CA PHE A 66 20.11 -14.85 10.91
C PHE A 66 20.47 -13.45 11.43
N TYR A 67 21.71 -12.99 11.21
CA TYR A 67 22.14 -11.67 11.66
C TYR A 67 21.41 -10.54 10.92
N ALA A 68 21.19 -10.69 9.62
CA ALA A 68 20.42 -9.73 8.83
C ALA A 68 18.97 -9.64 9.30
N ALA A 69 18.36 -10.79 9.62
CA ALA A 69 17.02 -10.84 10.18
C ALA A 69 17.00 -10.26 11.60
N ALA A 70 17.98 -10.55 12.46
CA ALA A 70 18.05 -9.99 13.81
C ALA A 70 18.17 -8.46 13.77
N ALA A 71 18.94 -7.90 12.83
CA ALA A 71 19.08 -6.46 12.65
C ALA A 71 17.80 -5.73 12.18
N GLU A 72 16.84 -6.44 11.58
CA GLU A 72 15.54 -5.89 11.19
C GLU A 72 14.54 -5.84 12.36
N ALA A 73 14.78 -6.61 13.44
CA ALA A 73 13.87 -6.65 14.59
C ALA A 73 14.34 -5.70 15.70
N ASP A 74 13.67 -4.55 15.84
CA ASP A 74 13.94 -3.58 16.92
C ASP A 74 13.57 -4.11 18.32
N MET A 75 12.62 -5.06 18.38
CA MET A 75 12.18 -5.70 19.63
C MET A 75 12.04 -7.21 19.41
N PRO A 76 12.37 -8.06 20.40
CA PRO A 76 12.27 -9.50 20.26
C PRO A 76 10.86 -9.95 19.89
N LEU A 77 10.76 -10.73 18.81
CA LEU A 77 9.46 -11.08 18.22
C LEU A 77 8.73 -12.19 18.99
N TYR A 78 9.46 -13.05 19.70
CA TYR A 78 8.90 -14.21 20.40
C TYR A 78 9.19 -14.12 21.89
N ARG A 79 8.23 -14.59 22.70
CA ARG A 79 8.41 -14.78 24.14
C ARG A 79 8.11 -16.21 24.52
N ALA A 80 9.03 -16.84 25.23
CA ALA A 80 8.82 -18.14 25.85
C ALA A 80 8.60 -17.92 27.35
N GLU A 81 7.51 -18.46 27.90
CA GLU A 81 7.28 -18.47 29.35
C GLU A 81 6.43 -19.67 29.75
N LEU A 82 6.46 -19.98 31.05
CA LEU A 82 5.52 -20.93 31.64
C LEU A 82 4.13 -20.29 31.75
N ALA A 83 3.10 -21.05 31.41
CA ALA A 83 1.73 -20.60 31.54
C ALA A 83 1.39 -20.29 33.01
N LYS A 84 1.15 -19.01 33.32
CA LYS A 84 0.85 -18.55 34.68
C LYS A 84 -0.52 -19.00 35.22
N SER A 85 -1.46 -19.35 34.33
CA SER A 85 -2.83 -19.75 34.67
C SER A 85 -3.46 -20.61 33.57
N ASN A 86 -4.48 -21.40 33.93
CA ASN A 86 -5.26 -22.25 33.01
C ASN A 86 -6.19 -21.47 32.05
N ARG A 87 -6.03 -20.14 31.95
CA ARG A 87 -6.88 -19.27 31.11
C ARG A 87 -6.25 -18.94 29.76
N SER A 88 -4.97 -19.26 29.55
CA SER A 88 -4.33 -19.01 28.25
C SER A 88 -4.97 -19.85 27.18
N LYS A 89 -5.39 -19.19 26.10
CA LYS A 89 -5.89 -19.85 24.92
C LYS A 89 -4.74 -20.12 23.95
N CYS A 90 -4.77 -21.29 23.31
CA CYS A 90 -3.91 -21.59 22.18
C CYS A 90 -4.51 -21.01 20.91
N ASN A 91 -3.75 -20.18 20.21
CA ASN A 91 -4.16 -19.50 18.98
C ASN A 91 -3.66 -20.21 17.71
N ALA A 92 -3.35 -21.51 17.78
CA ALA A 92 -2.98 -22.27 16.59
C ALA A 92 -4.19 -22.43 15.65
N ASP A 93 -4.04 -22.02 14.38
CA ASP A 93 -5.07 -22.12 13.35
C ASP A 93 -5.61 -23.56 13.23
N ASP A 94 -6.94 -23.69 13.19
CA ASP A 94 -7.70 -24.94 13.19
C ASP A 94 -7.33 -25.94 12.07
N GLY A 95 -6.61 -25.51 11.03
CA GLY A 95 -6.43 -26.30 9.81
C GLY A 95 -5.07 -26.94 9.56
N LYS A 96 -3.97 -26.47 10.17
CA LYS A 96 -2.61 -26.91 9.76
C LYS A 96 -1.62 -27.24 10.86
N ASN A 97 -1.73 -26.66 12.06
CA ASN A 97 -0.77 -26.94 13.15
C ASN A 97 -1.43 -27.60 14.37
N ARG A 98 -2.75 -27.59 14.46
CA ARG A 98 -3.49 -28.18 15.60
C ARG A 98 -3.47 -29.71 15.63
N HIS A 99 -3.19 -30.38 14.51
CA HIS A 99 -3.09 -31.84 14.46
C HIS A 99 -1.94 -32.42 15.31
N ASN A 100 -0.96 -31.58 15.69
CA ASN A 100 0.13 -31.97 16.57
C ASN A 100 -0.15 -31.67 18.06
N CYS A 101 -1.29 -31.08 18.40
CA CYS A 101 -1.64 -30.78 19.78
C CYS A 101 -2.02 -32.09 20.50
N LYS A 102 -1.23 -32.50 21.48
CA LYS A 102 -1.49 -33.72 22.28
C LYS A 102 -2.29 -33.44 23.56
N PHE A 103 -2.69 -32.19 23.79
CA PHE A 103 -3.47 -31.80 24.96
C PHE A 103 -4.96 -32.13 24.81
N GLU A 104 -5.57 -32.61 25.89
CA GLU A 104 -7.01 -32.96 25.95
C GLU A 104 -7.92 -31.78 25.58
N ASP A 105 -7.54 -30.56 25.99
CA ASP A 105 -8.17 -29.30 25.59
C ASP A 105 -7.28 -28.58 24.56
N PRO A 106 -7.56 -28.67 23.24
CA PRO A 106 -6.73 -28.05 22.21
C PRO A 106 -6.73 -26.52 22.28
N PHE A 107 -7.72 -25.94 22.97
CA PHE A 107 -7.90 -24.50 23.09
C PHE A 107 -7.26 -23.90 24.33
N LYS A 108 -6.92 -24.69 25.36
CA LYS A 108 -6.40 -24.17 26.63
C LYS A 108 -4.99 -24.69 26.88
N ILE A 109 -4.12 -23.78 27.32
CA ILE A 109 -2.76 -24.12 27.74
C ILE A 109 -2.79 -24.29 29.27
N PRO A 110 -2.47 -25.50 29.79
CA PRO A 110 -2.47 -25.74 31.23
C PRO A 110 -1.36 -24.96 31.93
N LYS A 111 -1.59 -24.59 33.19
CA LYS A 111 -0.65 -23.87 34.04
C LYS A 111 0.63 -24.68 34.20
N GLY A 112 1.78 -24.01 34.10
CA GLY A 112 3.09 -24.64 34.22
C GLY A 112 3.62 -25.30 32.94
N HIS A 113 2.89 -25.26 31.83
CA HIS A 113 3.42 -25.68 30.52
C HIS A 113 4.09 -24.52 29.79
N VAL A 114 5.15 -24.84 29.03
CA VAL A 114 5.83 -23.88 28.15
C VAL A 114 4.88 -23.43 27.04
N ARG A 115 4.72 -22.11 26.92
CA ARG A 115 3.96 -21.48 25.84
C ARG A 115 4.80 -20.42 25.14
N ILE A 116 4.51 -20.25 23.86
CA ILE A 116 5.23 -19.29 23.01
C ILE A 116 4.24 -18.23 22.54
N GLY A 117 4.55 -16.99 22.86
CA GLY A 117 3.79 -15.81 22.45
C GLY A 117 4.53 -15.06 21.34
N VAL A 118 3.77 -14.34 20.53
CA VAL A 118 4.30 -13.45 19.49
C VAL A 118 4.05 -12.01 19.91
N LEU A 119 5.05 -11.15 19.72
CA LEU A 119 4.92 -9.72 19.95
C LEU A 119 3.80 -9.17 19.07
N ASP A 120 2.89 -8.44 19.68
CA ASP A 120 1.90 -7.64 18.98
C ASP A 120 2.39 -6.21 18.88
N ALA A 121 2.71 -5.78 17.66
CA ALA A 121 3.26 -4.46 17.39
C ALA A 121 2.34 -3.32 17.82
N GLN A 122 1.02 -3.56 17.94
CA GLN A 122 0.07 -2.53 18.37
C GLN A 122 0.02 -2.35 19.88
N SER A 123 0.07 -3.44 20.65
CA SER A 123 -0.01 -3.39 22.10
C SER A 123 1.35 -3.31 22.79
N GLY A 124 2.44 -3.56 22.06
CA GLY A 124 3.79 -3.70 22.62
C GLY A 124 3.95 -4.90 23.57
N GLY A 125 2.91 -5.74 23.68
CA GLY A 125 2.87 -6.91 24.54
C GLY A 125 2.92 -8.21 23.74
N TYR A 126 3.27 -9.30 24.41
CA TYR A 126 3.23 -10.63 23.81
C TYR A 126 1.83 -11.21 23.91
N SER A 127 1.26 -11.57 22.77
CA SER A 127 -0.08 -12.14 22.66
C SER A 127 -0.06 -13.37 21.73
N ARG A 128 -1.24 -13.89 21.36
CA ARG A 128 -1.38 -15.07 20.47
C ARG A 128 -0.53 -16.27 20.95
N TRP A 129 -0.72 -16.64 22.20
CA TRP A 129 -0.04 -17.76 22.83
C TRP A 129 -0.36 -19.07 22.11
N VAL A 130 0.64 -19.93 21.97
CA VAL A 130 0.51 -21.25 21.34
C VAL A 130 1.17 -22.30 22.25
N HIS A 131 0.62 -23.52 22.30
CA HIS A 131 1.30 -24.66 22.92
C HIS A 131 2.64 -24.90 22.22
N LEU A 132 3.64 -25.39 22.96
CA LEU A 132 4.94 -25.72 22.37
C LEU A 132 4.81 -26.65 21.14
N GLU A 133 3.99 -27.70 21.24
CA GLU A 133 3.80 -28.69 20.16
C GLU A 133 3.11 -28.12 18.91
N CYS A 134 2.28 -27.08 19.10
CA CYS A 134 1.58 -26.39 18.02
C CYS A 134 2.45 -25.32 17.35
N TRP A 135 3.59 -24.98 17.93
CA TRP A 135 4.48 -23.96 17.44
C TRP A 135 5.42 -24.53 16.38
N ARG A 136 5.44 -23.91 15.19
CA ARG A 136 6.42 -24.20 14.14
C ARG A 136 7.57 -23.21 14.24
N VAL A 137 8.80 -23.72 14.28
CA VAL A 137 10.01 -22.91 14.44
C VAL A 137 10.21 -22.06 13.18
N PRO A 138 10.14 -20.73 13.26
CA PRO A 138 10.31 -19.84 12.09
C PRO A 138 11.74 -19.84 11.54
N ALA A 139 11.88 -19.51 10.25
CA ALA A 139 13.17 -19.36 9.56
C ALA A 139 14.19 -18.52 10.32
N ARG A 140 13.75 -17.37 10.83
CA ARG A 140 14.60 -16.43 11.57
C ARG A 140 15.23 -17.05 12.82
N ILE A 141 14.57 -18.05 13.43
CA ILE A 141 15.08 -18.74 14.62
C ILE A 141 15.95 -19.92 14.19
N HIS A 142 15.44 -20.82 13.34
CA HIS A 142 16.21 -22.03 13.03
C HIS A 142 17.46 -21.78 12.19
N GLN A 143 17.55 -20.67 11.46
CA GLN A 143 18.78 -20.21 10.78
C GLN A 143 19.93 -19.87 11.73
N GLY A 144 19.62 -19.62 13.00
CA GLY A 144 20.61 -19.40 14.05
C GLY A 144 20.89 -20.62 14.91
N LEU A 145 20.27 -21.78 14.62
CA LEU A 145 20.46 -23.04 15.34
C LEU A 145 21.42 -23.99 14.60
N PRO A 146 22.03 -24.96 15.31
CA PRO A 146 22.81 -26.01 14.66
C PRO A 146 21.97 -26.77 13.63
N HIS A 147 22.48 -26.87 12.39
CA HIS A 147 21.79 -27.57 11.30
C HIS A 147 22.08 -29.08 11.32
N ASP A 148 23.14 -29.50 12.00
CA ASP A 148 23.50 -30.91 12.14
C ASP A 148 22.64 -31.58 13.22
N PRO A 149 21.83 -32.60 12.87
CA PRO A 149 20.94 -33.27 13.82
C PRO A 149 21.70 -34.09 14.88
N ALA A 150 23.00 -34.31 14.69
CA ALA A 150 23.89 -34.98 15.64
C ALA A 150 24.50 -34.03 16.70
N SER A 151 24.17 -32.74 16.66
CA SER A 151 24.70 -31.75 17.61
C SER A 151 24.15 -32.00 19.03
N PRO A 152 24.95 -31.82 20.09
CA PRO A 152 24.51 -32.06 21.46
C PRO A 152 23.39 -31.08 21.86
N SER A 153 22.48 -31.51 22.73
CA SER A 153 21.38 -30.66 23.25
C SER A 153 21.88 -29.37 23.90
N ALA A 154 23.07 -29.42 24.53
CA ALA A 154 23.74 -28.25 25.10
C ALA A 154 24.09 -27.17 24.06
N ALA A 155 24.39 -27.54 22.81
CA ALA A 155 24.65 -26.58 21.75
C ALA A 155 23.37 -25.83 21.33
N PHE A 156 22.24 -26.55 21.27
CA PHE A 156 20.93 -25.93 21.01
C PHE A 156 20.48 -25.02 22.17
N GLU A 157 20.68 -25.43 23.42
CA GLU A 157 20.36 -24.60 24.58
C GLU A 157 21.20 -23.31 24.58
N ARG A 158 22.51 -23.41 24.35
CA ARG A 158 23.39 -22.23 24.25
C ARG A 158 22.99 -21.31 23.09
N ALA A 159 22.65 -21.87 21.93
CA ALA A 159 22.20 -21.09 20.79
C ALA A 159 20.89 -20.35 21.09
N LEU A 160 19.93 -21.00 21.75
CA LEU A 160 18.67 -20.38 22.16
C LEU A 160 18.88 -19.28 23.21
N LEU A 161 19.76 -19.49 24.19
CA LEU A 161 20.12 -18.47 25.18
C LEU A 161 20.86 -17.29 24.55
N ALA A 162 21.69 -17.52 23.54
CA ALA A 162 22.34 -16.44 22.78
C ALA A 162 21.33 -15.60 21.96
N MET A 163 20.18 -16.20 21.58
CA MET A 163 19.08 -15.49 20.92
C MET A 163 18.14 -14.75 21.88
N ASP A 164 18.26 -14.98 23.18
CA ASP A 164 17.51 -14.24 24.19
C ASP A 164 17.93 -12.77 24.14
N GLU A 165 16.95 -11.87 24.20
CA GLU A 165 17.04 -10.42 23.95
C GLU A 165 17.23 -9.98 22.49
N LEU A 166 17.45 -10.91 21.55
CA LEU A 166 17.50 -10.62 20.11
C LEU A 166 16.20 -10.99 19.40
N LEU A 167 15.83 -12.27 19.46
CA LEU A 167 14.62 -12.81 18.83
C LEU A 167 13.64 -13.40 19.84
N PHE A 168 14.18 -13.89 20.97
CA PHE A 168 13.42 -14.40 22.10
C PHE A 168 13.48 -13.45 23.29
N THR A 169 12.49 -13.55 24.16
CA THR A 169 12.52 -13.04 25.54
C THR A 169 12.00 -14.10 26.50
N GLY A 170 12.49 -14.05 27.74
CA GLY A 170 12.02 -14.88 28.85
C GLY A 170 12.69 -16.25 28.95
N LEU A 171 13.67 -16.57 28.09
CA LEU A 171 14.39 -17.85 28.19
C LEU A 171 15.38 -17.85 29.36
N ALA A 172 16.07 -16.74 29.62
CA ALA A 172 16.93 -16.62 30.79
C ALA A 172 16.16 -16.68 32.12
N GLU A 173 14.89 -16.29 32.14
CA GLU A 173 14.03 -16.34 33.33
C GLU A 173 13.57 -17.77 33.70
N MET A 174 13.66 -18.72 32.77
CA MET A 174 13.24 -20.11 32.96
C MET A 174 14.37 -20.99 33.50
N THR A 175 14.03 -21.95 34.36
CA THR A 175 15.00 -22.93 34.85
C THR A 175 15.48 -23.84 33.71
N PRO A 176 16.68 -24.45 33.78
CA PRO A 176 17.16 -25.37 32.76
C PRO A 176 16.20 -26.56 32.51
N GLU A 177 15.52 -27.03 33.56
CA GLU A 177 14.53 -28.11 33.47
C GLU A 177 13.31 -27.69 32.65
N ASP A 178 12.82 -26.47 32.85
CA ASP A 178 11.70 -25.91 32.10
C ASP A 178 12.04 -25.62 30.63
N ARG A 179 13.33 -25.42 30.32
CA ARG A 179 13.82 -25.19 28.96
C ARG A 179 14.02 -26.49 28.17
N ALA A 180 14.28 -27.60 28.83
CA ALA A 180 14.46 -28.91 28.21
C ALA A 180 13.37 -29.30 27.18
N PRO A 181 12.05 -29.13 27.45
CA PRO A 181 11.03 -29.43 26.45
C PRO A 181 11.11 -28.54 25.21
N LEU A 182 11.44 -27.25 25.38
CA LEU A 182 11.63 -26.33 24.26
C LEU A 182 12.83 -26.73 23.41
N VAL A 183 13.95 -27.09 24.04
CA VAL A 183 15.16 -27.57 23.35
C VAL A 183 14.84 -28.83 22.55
N ALA A 184 14.15 -29.81 23.16
CA ALA A 184 13.74 -31.04 22.49
C ALA A 184 12.83 -30.78 21.27
N HIS A 185 11.87 -29.86 21.40
CA HIS A 185 10.98 -29.48 20.30
C HIS A 185 11.71 -28.82 19.14
N VAL A 186 12.73 -28.01 19.45
CA VAL A 186 13.54 -27.28 18.49
C VAL A 186 14.58 -28.17 17.81
N MET A 187 15.10 -29.20 18.50
CA MET A 187 16.00 -30.21 17.93
C MET A 187 15.32 -31.05 16.83
N ASP A 188 14.00 -31.24 16.92
CA ASP A 188 13.23 -31.91 15.88
C ASP A 188 13.02 -30.99 14.67
N GLN A 189 13.82 -31.21 13.63
CA GLN A 189 13.79 -30.44 12.38
C GLN A 189 12.44 -30.53 11.65
N SER A 190 11.59 -31.52 11.95
CA SER A 190 10.24 -31.60 11.38
C SER A 190 9.34 -30.45 11.85
N ASN A 191 9.67 -29.82 12.98
CA ASN A 191 8.97 -28.65 13.50
C ASN A 191 9.41 -27.34 12.83
N TRP A 192 10.45 -27.36 11.99
CA TRP A 192 10.96 -26.17 11.33
C TRP A 192 10.06 -25.75 10.16
N ALA A 193 9.77 -24.46 10.07
CA ALA A 193 9.00 -23.89 8.99
C ALA A 193 9.87 -23.84 7.72
N THR A 194 9.37 -24.37 6.60
CA THR A 194 10.05 -24.26 5.31
C THR A 194 10.28 -22.80 4.96
N VAL A 195 11.52 -22.42 4.64
CA VAL A 195 11.85 -21.09 4.13
C VAL A 195 11.15 -20.90 2.78
N ARG A 196 10.04 -20.15 2.74
CA ARG A 196 9.50 -19.68 1.48
C ARG A 196 10.49 -18.65 0.96
N GLY A 197 11.29 -19.04 -0.03
CA GLY A 197 12.24 -18.14 -0.68
C GLY A 197 11.52 -16.87 -1.11
N LYS A 198 11.82 -15.75 -0.45
CA LYS A 198 11.69 -14.45 -1.08
C LYS A 198 12.63 -14.54 -2.28
N LYS A 199 12.10 -14.48 -3.51
CA LYS A 199 12.92 -14.42 -4.73
C LYS A 199 13.83 -13.19 -4.58
N LEU A 200 15.02 -13.39 -4.04
CA LEU A 200 16.14 -12.49 -4.17
C LEU A 200 16.54 -12.56 -5.65
N GLY A 201 16.63 -11.40 -6.29
CA GLY A 201 16.80 -11.26 -7.73
C GLY A 201 17.92 -12.14 -8.26
N ALA A 202 17.59 -12.94 -9.28
CA ALA A 202 18.60 -13.54 -10.13
C ALA A 202 19.14 -12.43 -11.06
N GLU A 203 20.46 -12.28 -11.06
CA GLU A 203 21.24 -11.54 -12.06
C GLU A 203 20.87 -11.99 -13.50
N PRO A 204 20.96 -11.09 -14.49
CA PRO A 204 20.47 -11.33 -15.84
C PRO A 204 21.49 -12.15 -16.63
N GLY A 205 21.16 -13.39 -16.95
CA GLY A 205 22.01 -14.18 -17.85
C GLY A 205 21.52 -15.61 -18.05
N ALA A 206 20.85 -15.83 -19.16
CA ALA A 206 20.53 -17.10 -19.85
C ALA A 206 19.01 -17.32 -19.99
N GLY A 207 18.52 -17.16 -21.22
CA GLY A 207 17.13 -17.39 -21.58
C GLY A 207 16.72 -18.85 -21.45
N PRO A 208 15.45 -19.16 -21.11
CA PRO A 208 14.99 -20.54 -21.07
C PRO A 208 14.37 -20.96 -22.40
N THR A 209 14.91 -22.04 -22.94
CA THR A 209 14.35 -22.87 -24.01
C THR A 209 13.03 -23.53 -23.58
N ALA A 210 12.12 -23.68 -24.54
CA ALA A 210 10.81 -24.30 -24.40
C ALA A 210 10.86 -25.80 -24.06
N LYS A 211 9.92 -26.28 -23.20
CA LYS A 211 9.13 -27.51 -23.45
C LYS A 211 7.97 -27.72 -22.46
N LYS A 212 6.77 -27.84 -23.06
CA LYS A 212 5.64 -28.77 -22.84
C LYS A 212 5.14 -29.10 -21.42
N GLY A 213 3.89 -28.66 -21.17
CA GLY A 213 2.72 -29.56 -21.13
C GLY A 213 2.33 -30.18 -19.78
N GLY A 214 1.18 -29.76 -19.24
CA GLY A 214 0.56 -30.43 -18.09
C GLY A 214 -0.79 -29.82 -17.70
N LYS A 215 -1.86 -30.50 -18.10
CA LYS A 215 -3.29 -30.17 -17.98
C LYS A 215 -3.82 -30.27 -16.54
N LYS A 216 -4.94 -29.57 -16.27
CA LYS A 216 -5.90 -29.63 -15.13
C LYS A 216 -5.85 -28.36 -14.28
N GLY A 217 -6.94 -27.70 -13.89
CA GLY A 217 -8.36 -27.97 -13.99
C GLY A 217 -9.06 -26.85 -13.22
N ALA A 218 -10.15 -26.34 -13.76
CA ALA A 218 -10.94 -25.26 -13.18
C ALA A 218 -11.50 -25.63 -11.80
N LYS A 219 -11.38 -24.72 -10.83
CA LYS A 219 -12.40 -24.42 -9.82
C LYS A 219 -12.01 -23.15 -9.07
N GLY A 220 -12.96 -22.23 -9.01
CA GLY A 220 -12.76 -20.86 -8.55
C GLY A 220 -12.58 -20.73 -7.04
N ALA A 221 -11.94 -19.64 -6.65
CA ALA A 221 -12.08 -19.05 -5.33
C ALA A 221 -11.86 -17.54 -5.45
N LYS A 222 -12.77 -16.81 -4.78
CA LYS A 222 -12.70 -15.39 -4.48
C LYS A 222 -11.33 -15.00 -3.93
N ALA A 223 -10.74 -13.93 -4.45
CA ALA A 223 -9.64 -13.23 -3.79
C ALA A 223 -10.18 -11.92 -3.21
N GLY A 224 -10.13 -11.85 -1.89
CA GLY A 224 -10.20 -10.64 -1.10
C GLY A 224 -8.80 -10.07 -0.85
N ASP A 225 -8.84 -8.83 -0.36
CA ASP A 225 -7.84 -7.80 -0.26
C ASP A 225 -6.50 -8.09 0.44
N SER A 226 -5.45 -7.54 -0.18
CA SER A 226 -4.49 -6.54 0.31
C SER A 226 -4.47 -6.17 1.81
N LYS A 227 -3.27 -6.11 2.40
CA LYS A 227 -2.96 -5.32 3.62
C LYS A 227 -1.89 -4.27 3.28
N VAL A 228 -2.25 -2.97 3.27
CA VAL A 228 -1.30 -1.83 3.42
C VAL A 228 -1.38 -1.40 4.87
N GLU A 229 -0.22 -1.14 5.44
CA GLU A 229 -0.01 -0.37 6.64
C GLU A 229 0.60 0.97 6.21
N ASP A 230 0.12 2.05 6.79
CA ASP A 230 0.85 3.30 7.09
C ASP A 230 -0.02 4.00 8.16
N ASP A 231 0.44 4.14 9.42
CA ASP A 231 1.40 5.12 9.97
C ASP A 231 0.74 6.49 10.29
N GLU A 232 0.72 6.84 11.58
CA GLU A 232 0.29 8.11 12.17
C GLU A 232 1.48 8.84 12.78
N PRO A 233 1.54 10.18 12.67
CA PRO A 233 2.41 11.02 13.50
C PRO A 233 1.66 12.00 14.42
N GLU A 234 2.18 12.21 15.64
CA GLU A 234 1.85 13.34 16.54
C GLU A 234 2.94 14.49 16.48
N PRO A 235 2.94 15.56 17.32
CA PRO A 235 2.15 16.79 17.13
C PRO A 235 2.98 18.10 17.28
N GLU A 236 2.57 19.22 16.66
CA GLU A 236 3.06 20.57 17.03
C GLU A 236 1.94 21.64 16.98
N GLU A 237 1.96 22.54 17.97
CA GLU A 237 1.01 23.60 18.32
C GLU A 237 1.25 24.95 17.57
N PRO A 238 0.35 25.95 17.66
CA PRO A 238 -0.01 26.82 16.54
C PRO A 238 0.59 28.24 16.56
N ALA A 239 0.73 28.84 15.37
CA ALA A 239 1.04 30.27 15.21
C ALA A 239 0.01 31.01 14.34
N ALA A 240 -0.23 32.24 14.77
CA ALA A 240 -1.29 33.16 14.38
C ALA A 240 -1.31 33.60 12.91
N GLY A 241 -2.52 33.94 12.44
CA GLY A 241 -2.79 34.33 11.06
C GLY A 241 -2.47 35.77 10.67
N ARG A 242 -2.81 36.09 9.42
CA ARG A 242 -3.23 37.43 8.96
C ARG A 242 -3.84 37.34 7.55
N LYS A 243 -5.08 37.80 7.44
CA LYS A 243 -5.79 38.11 6.20
C LYS A 243 -5.18 39.37 5.56
N ARG A 244 -5.06 39.44 4.22
CA ARG A 244 -5.36 40.65 3.44
C ARG A 244 -5.87 40.32 2.03
N LYS A 245 -6.83 41.14 1.60
CA LYS A 245 -7.60 41.12 0.35
C LYS A 245 -6.92 41.97 -0.74
N ALA A 246 -7.17 41.56 -1.98
CA ALA A 246 -7.62 42.32 -3.16
C ALA A 246 -6.72 43.37 -3.88
N ALA A 247 -6.93 43.33 -5.21
CA ALA A 247 -6.96 44.43 -6.20
C ALA A 247 -5.68 44.76 -7.00
N ASN A 248 -5.62 44.13 -8.19
CA ASN A 248 -5.62 44.73 -9.53
C ASN A 248 -5.17 46.20 -9.70
N SER A 249 -4.15 46.43 -10.54
CA SER A 249 -4.11 47.55 -11.49
C SER A 249 -3.11 47.31 -12.62
N THR A 250 -3.62 47.36 -13.84
CA THR A 250 -2.97 47.53 -15.15
C THR A 250 -2.28 48.88 -15.32
N SER A 251 -1.20 48.95 -16.12
CA SER A 251 -1.11 49.69 -17.42
C SER A 251 0.32 50.12 -17.81
N THR A 252 0.69 49.86 -19.07
CA THR A 252 1.46 50.73 -20.03
C THR A 252 2.87 51.24 -19.68
N ALA A 253 3.82 51.52 -20.57
CA ALA A 253 4.10 51.26 -22.00
C ALA A 253 5.50 51.88 -22.29
N GLU A 254 6.15 51.42 -23.37
CA GLU A 254 7.12 52.13 -24.23
C GLU A 254 8.58 52.44 -23.76
N GLY A 255 9.51 52.13 -24.68
CA GLY A 255 10.91 52.54 -24.65
C GLY A 255 11.74 51.86 -25.76
N ALA A 256 11.70 52.43 -26.96
CA ALA A 256 12.41 51.99 -28.16
C ALA A 256 13.92 52.30 -28.13
N GLY A 257 14.74 51.49 -28.83
CA GLY A 257 16.16 51.74 -29.11
C GLY A 257 16.63 51.05 -30.39
N ALA A 258 17.13 51.85 -31.34
CA ALA A 258 17.53 51.59 -32.73
C ALA A 258 18.65 50.53 -32.92
N ILE A 259 18.53 49.61 -33.90
CA ILE A 259 19.08 49.63 -35.28
C ILE A 259 20.59 49.91 -35.41
N VAL A 260 21.34 48.89 -35.84
CA VAL A 260 22.52 49.04 -36.70
C VAL A 260 22.45 47.95 -37.78
N VAL A 261 22.48 48.37 -39.05
CA VAL A 261 22.54 47.54 -40.27
C VAL A 261 23.83 47.90 -41.00
N PHE A 262 24.53 46.92 -41.60
CA PHE A 262 25.19 47.01 -42.92
C PHE A 262 25.71 45.61 -43.37
N PRO A 263 26.00 45.34 -44.66
CA PRO A 263 25.19 44.42 -45.46
C PRO A 263 26.00 43.29 -46.16
N GLY A 264 25.31 42.31 -46.75
CA GLY A 264 25.90 41.37 -47.72
C GLY A 264 24.90 40.31 -48.21
N LYS A 265 24.57 40.34 -49.51
CA LYS A 265 23.56 39.51 -50.20
C LYS A 265 24.21 38.23 -50.85
N PRO A 266 23.48 37.35 -51.56
CA PRO A 266 23.30 35.92 -51.23
C PRO A 266 23.86 34.96 -52.30
N VAL A 267 23.91 33.64 -52.07
CA VAL A 267 23.72 32.61 -53.14
C VAL A 267 23.42 31.24 -52.49
N GLY A 268 22.38 30.56 -53.00
CA GLY A 268 22.43 29.12 -53.32
C GLY A 268 21.97 28.12 -52.24
N LYS A 269 20.69 27.77 -52.27
CA LYS A 269 20.10 26.60 -51.60
C LYS A 269 19.93 25.47 -52.61
N ALA A 270 20.35 24.25 -52.27
CA ALA A 270 19.88 22.99 -52.84
C ALA A 270 19.92 21.88 -51.75
N PRO A 271 18.85 21.09 -51.53
CA PRO A 271 18.78 20.09 -50.45
C PRO A 271 18.92 18.65 -50.95
N PRO A 272 19.21 17.69 -50.05
CA PRO A 272 18.56 16.37 -50.06
C PRO A 272 17.81 16.11 -48.73
N ALA A 273 16.52 15.80 -48.81
CA ALA A 273 15.94 14.45 -48.65
C ALA A 273 16.01 13.94 -47.19
N ALA A 274 14.96 14.14 -46.38
CA ALA A 274 13.74 13.32 -46.27
C ALA A 274 13.80 12.39 -45.04
N ALA A 275 13.24 12.87 -43.92
CA ALA A 275 12.80 12.03 -42.81
C ALA A 275 11.30 12.31 -42.59
N ALA A 276 10.52 11.23 -42.61
CA ALA A 276 9.08 11.22 -42.49
C ALA A 276 8.62 11.81 -41.14
N ARG A 277 7.57 12.64 -41.20
CA ARG A 277 6.76 13.01 -40.04
C ARG A 277 5.32 12.59 -40.32
N ASP A 278 4.76 11.89 -39.34
CA ASP A 278 3.38 11.50 -39.25
C ASP A 278 2.49 12.73 -39.02
N ASP A 279 1.57 13.00 -39.95
CA ASP A 279 0.54 14.03 -39.83
C ASP A 279 -0.68 13.45 -39.11
N ALA A 280 -0.76 13.68 -37.80
CA ALA A 280 -1.94 13.41 -36.98
C ALA A 280 -2.30 14.64 -36.14
N ASP A 281 -2.51 15.79 -36.78
CA ASP A 281 -3.23 16.94 -36.19
C ASP A 281 -3.58 17.95 -37.30
N ALA A 282 -4.74 17.78 -37.94
CA ALA A 282 -5.32 18.79 -38.83
C ALA A 282 -6.85 18.58 -38.97
N GLU A 283 -7.57 18.64 -37.85
CA GLU A 283 -9.04 18.71 -37.87
C GLU A 283 -9.54 19.82 -36.94
N ALA A 284 -9.09 21.06 -37.17
CA ALA A 284 -9.76 22.27 -36.64
C ALA A 284 -9.12 23.56 -37.19
N ALA A 285 -9.29 23.84 -38.49
CA ALA A 285 -9.34 25.21 -39.02
C ALA A 285 -9.54 25.12 -40.54
N ASN A 286 -10.78 25.34 -40.98
CA ASN A 286 -11.12 26.10 -42.20
C ASN A 286 -12.63 25.99 -42.46
N GLU A 287 -13.42 26.70 -41.66
CA GLU A 287 -14.63 27.32 -42.19
C GLU A 287 -14.18 28.60 -42.92
N ILE A 288 -13.75 28.43 -44.17
CA ILE A 288 -13.59 29.53 -45.13
C ILE A 288 -14.85 29.51 -45.99
N PRO A 289 -15.49 30.68 -46.28
CA PRO A 289 -16.68 30.74 -47.11
C PRO A 289 -16.45 30.01 -48.44
N ALA A 290 -17.46 29.24 -48.87
CA ALA A 290 -17.50 28.55 -50.14
C ALA A 290 -17.53 29.56 -51.31
N GLU A 291 -16.43 30.24 -51.55
CA GLU A 291 -16.08 30.74 -52.86
C GLU A 291 -15.66 29.52 -53.68
N THR A 292 -16.37 29.30 -54.76
CA THR A 292 -16.31 28.16 -55.67
C THR A 292 -14.96 28.06 -56.38
N PHE A 293 -13.90 27.69 -55.67
CA PHE A 293 -12.68 27.22 -56.31
C PHE A 293 -12.92 25.79 -56.73
N ASP A 294 -13.47 25.60 -57.93
CA ASP A 294 -13.60 24.28 -58.54
C ASP A 294 -12.18 23.80 -58.91
N PRO A 295 -11.58 22.84 -58.19
CA PRO A 295 -10.23 22.36 -58.47
C PRO A 295 -10.13 21.65 -59.81
N THR A 296 -11.25 21.51 -60.54
CA THR A 296 -11.31 20.96 -61.90
C THR A 296 -11.46 22.02 -62.99
N ALA A 297 -11.57 23.31 -62.66
CA ALA A 297 -11.64 24.40 -63.64
C ALA A 297 -10.32 24.50 -64.43
N GLY A 298 -10.37 24.17 -65.73
CA GLY A 298 -9.21 24.16 -66.64
C GLY A 298 -8.63 22.78 -66.99
N MET A 299 -9.10 21.69 -66.38
CA MET A 299 -8.68 20.32 -66.72
C MET A 299 -9.53 19.71 -67.85
N ASP A 300 -8.87 19.01 -68.78
CA ASP A 300 -9.50 18.24 -69.87
C ASP A 300 -10.53 17.22 -69.29
N PRO A 301 -11.66 16.88 -69.97
CA PRO A 301 -12.68 15.96 -69.43
C PRO A 301 -12.12 14.62 -68.96
N ARG A 302 -11.01 14.14 -69.58
CA ARG A 302 -10.31 12.93 -69.17
C ARG A 302 -9.53 13.13 -67.85
N GLN A 303 -8.93 14.30 -67.66
CA GLN A 303 -8.20 14.67 -66.44
C GLN A 303 -9.15 14.88 -65.25
N ARG A 304 -10.34 15.46 -65.48
CA ARG A 304 -11.38 15.59 -64.44
C ARG A 304 -11.85 14.24 -63.92
N LYS A 305 -12.17 13.31 -64.82
CA LYS A 305 -12.53 11.93 -64.46
C LYS A 305 -11.39 11.23 -63.71
N LEU A 306 -10.14 11.48 -64.09
CA LEU A 306 -8.98 10.90 -63.42
C LEU A 306 -8.77 11.48 -62.01
N PHE A 307 -9.05 12.76 -61.80
CA PHE A 307 -9.04 13.39 -60.47
C PHE A 307 -10.14 12.83 -59.57
N GLU A 308 -11.37 12.70 -60.10
CA GLU A 308 -12.49 12.08 -59.39
C GLU A 308 -12.20 10.61 -59.03
N LEU A 309 -11.60 9.85 -59.95
CA LEU A 309 -11.17 8.47 -59.68
C LEU A 309 -10.06 8.41 -58.63
N ARG A 310 -9.12 9.37 -58.62
CA ARG A 310 -8.10 9.48 -57.57
C ARG A 310 -8.73 9.84 -56.22
N LEU A 311 -9.73 10.71 -56.20
CA LEU A 311 -10.47 11.08 -54.98
C LEU A 311 -11.20 9.86 -54.42
N LYS A 312 -11.95 9.14 -55.25
CA LYS A 312 -12.61 7.87 -54.90
C LYS A 312 -11.61 6.80 -54.45
N LEU A 313 -10.44 6.71 -55.09
CA LEU A 313 -9.37 5.80 -54.64
C LEU A 313 -8.80 6.22 -53.28
N ASN A 314 -8.68 7.51 -53.00
CA ASN A 314 -8.23 8.00 -51.71
C ASN A 314 -9.29 7.79 -50.61
N GLU A 315 -10.56 7.99 -50.92
CA GLU A 315 -11.69 7.69 -50.02
C GLU A 315 -11.76 6.20 -49.70
N THR A 316 -11.65 5.33 -50.70
CA THR A 316 -11.64 3.86 -50.49
C THR A 316 -10.41 3.41 -49.70
N ARG A 317 -9.22 3.97 -49.96
CA ARG A 317 -8.02 3.71 -49.14
C ARG A 317 -8.22 4.13 -47.69
N LYS A 318 -8.78 5.32 -47.44
CA LYS A 318 -9.10 5.81 -46.10
C LYS A 318 -10.14 4.94 -45.40
N ALA A 319 -11.21 4.56 -46.10
CA ALA A 319 -12.26 3.68 -45.56
C ALA A 319 -11.69 2.30 -45.20
N ASN A 320 -10.85 1.72 -46.07
CA ASN A 320 -10.18 0.45 -45.80
C ASN A 320 -9.22 0.57 -44.60
N GLN A 321 -8.43 1.64 -44.52
CA GLN A 321 -7.54 1.89 -43.39
C GLN A 321 -8.31 2.06 -42.07
N GLN A 322 -9.43 2.78 -42.10
CA GLN A 322 -10.31 2.95 -40.94
C GLN A 322 -10.92 1.62 -40.51
N ALA A 323 -11.42 0.81 -41.44
CA ALA A 323 -11.97 -0.51 -41.14
C ALA A 323 -10.93 -1.43 -40.48
N VAL A 324 -9.70 -1.45 -41.00
CA VAL A 324 -8.59 -2.22 -40.41
C VAL A 324 -8.25 -1.72 -39.00
N ILE A 325 -8.24 -0.41 -38.77
CA ILE A 325 -8.01 0.17 -37.44
C ILE A 325 -9.15 -0.20 -36.47
N GLU A 326 -10.41 -0.21 -36.92
CA GLU A 326 -11.56 -0.61 -36.10
C GLU A 326 -11.55 -2.11 -35.78
N GLU A 327 -11.16 -2.97 -36.71
CA GLU A 327 -10.96 -4.39 -36.46
C GLU A 327 -9.79 -4.62 -35.50
N LYS A 328 -8.68 -3.90 -35.67
CA LYS A 328 -7.54 -3.94 -34.75
C LYS A 328 -7.96 -3.53 -33.33
N LYS A 329 -8.71 -2.43 -33.17
CA LYS A 329 -9.25 -1.99 -31.87
C LYS A 329 -10.23 -3.00 -31.26
N ARG A 330 -11.01 -3.70 -32.09
CA ARG A 330 -11.91 -4.77 -31.65
C ARG A 330 -11.14 -6.00 -31.14
N ASN A 331 -10.02 -6.33 -31.78
CA ASN A 331 -9.20 -7.50 -31.45
C ASN A 331 -8.25 -7.26 -30.27
N GLU A 332 -7.63 -6.08 -30.18
CA GLU A 332 -6.67 -5.74 -29.12
C GLU A 332 -7.33 -5.47 -27.77
N ALA A 333 -8.51 -4.83 -27.76
CA ALA A 333 -9.20 -4.44 -26.53
C ALA A 333 -10.73 -4.51 -26.67
N PRO A 334 -11.34 -5.72 -26.64
CA PRO A 334 -12.78 -5.89 -26.84
C PRO A 334 -13.63 -5.14 -25.79
N GLU A 335 -13.19 -5.10 -24.52
CA GLU A 335 -13.91 -4.36 -23.46
C GLU A 335 -13.90 -2.85 -23.67
N GLU A 336 -12.80 -2.28 -24.16
CA GLU A 336 -12.68 -0.84 -24.41
C GLU A 336 -13.46 -0.44 -25.66
N TYR A 337 -13.42 -1.28 -26.70
CA TYR A 337 -14.23 -1.12 -27.90
C TYR A 337 -15.73 -1.11 -27.58
N GLU A 338 -16.21 -2.03 -26.73
CA GLU A 338 -17.61 -2.03 -26.28
C GLU A 338 -17.98 -0.77 -25.48
N LYS A 339 -17.10 -0.30 -24.59
CA LYS A 339 -17.32 0.94 -23.82
C LYS A 339 -17.40 2.16 -24.73
N MET A 340 -16.51 2.23 -25.72
CA MET A 340 -16.51 3.27 -26.77
C MET A 340 -17.79 3.25 -27.60
N GLN A 341 -18.26 2.08 -28.03
CA GLN A 341 -19.51 1.93 -28.79
C GLN A 341 -20.73 2.33 -27.94
N LYS A 342 -20.78 1.89 -26.68
CA LYS A 342 -21.83 2.34 -25.73
C LYS A 342 -21.82 3.86 -25.60
N LYS A 343 -20.66 4.50 -25.40
CA LYS A 343 -20.55 5.96 -25.33
C LYS A 343 -21.06 6.65 -26.61
N LYS A 344 -20.61 6.19 -27.79
CA LYS A 344 -21.10 6.70 -29.09
C LYS A 344 -22.62 6.58 -29.21
N SER A 345 -23.21 5.49 -28.75
CA SER A 345 -24.67 5.30 -28.78
C SER A 345 -25.41 6.25 -27.82
N TYR A 346 -24.87 6.52 -26.63
CA TYR A 346 -25.44 7.48 -25.68
C TYR A 346 -25.34 8.91 -26.20
N ASP A 347 -24.20 9.28 -26.79
CA ASP A 347 -23.96 10.60 -27.37
C ASP A 347 -24.86 10.82 -28.60
N ALA A 348 -25.03 9.81 -29.46
CA ALA A 348 -25.96 9.84 -30.58
C ALA A 348 -27.43 9.96 -30.12
N ALA A 349 -27.83 9.23 -29.08
CA ALA A 349 -29.16 9.34 -28.48
C ALA A 349 -29.39 10.67 -27.74
N ALA A 350 -28.34 11.29 -27.20
CA ALA A 350 -28.41 12.64 -26.66
C ALA A 350 -28.60 13.68 -27.77
N LYS A 351 -27.79 13.61 -28.85
CA LYS A 351 -27.93 14.45 -30.04
C LYS A 351 -29.31 14.33 -30.66
N ARG A 352 -29.83 13.12 -30.86
CA ARG A 352 -31.21 12.90 -31.37
C ARG A 352 -32.27 13.59 -30.50
N ARG A 353 -32.18 13.45 -29.18
CA ARG A 353 -33.12 14.13 -28.26
C ARG A 353 -32.94 15.65 -28.25
N ASP A 354 -31.75 16.16 -28.54
CA ASP A 354 -31.49 17.60 -28.64
C ASP A 354 -32.01 18.14 -29.98
N GLU A 355 -31.82 17.42 -31.08
CA GLU A 355 -32.40 17.69 -32.41
C GLU A 355 -33.93 17.65 -32.40
N GLU A 356 -34.54 16.68 -31.71
CA GLU A 356 -35.99 16.62 -31.48
C GLU A 356 -36.50 17.85 -30.72
N ARG A 357 -35.73 18.35 -29.74
CA ARG A 357 -36.06 19.58 -29.01
C ARG A 357 -35.94 20.82 -29.88
N VAL A 358 -34.91 20.89 -30.73
CA VAL A 358 -34.76 21.96 -31.73
C VAL A 358 -35.92 21.93 -32.72
N LYS A 359 -36.34 20.75 -33.19
CA LYS A 359 -37.53 20.58 -34.04
C LYS A 359 -38.83 21.01 -33.35
N GLN A 360 -38.91 20.87 -32.04
CA GLN A 360 -40.01 21.37 -31.21
C GLN A 360 -39.87 22.88 -30.87
N GLY A 361 -38.84 23.57 -31.38
CA GLY A 361 -38.61 25.00 -31.17
C GLY A 361 -38.04 25.37 -29.80
N ILE A 362 -37.51 24.40 -29.05
CA ILE A 362 -36.97 24.60 -27.71
C ILE A 362 -35.44 24.59 -27.77
N ASP A 363 -34.83 25.66 -27.26
CA ASP A 363 -33.37 25.78 -27.12
C ASP A 363 -32.80 24.62 -26.27
N PRO A 364 -31.82 23.84 -26.79
CA PRO A 364 -31.17 22.75 -26.07
C PRO A 364 -30.65 23.13 -24.68
N SER A 365 -30.24 24.38 -24.48
CA SER A 365 -29.72 24.88 -23.19
C SER A 365 -30.79 24.99 -22.11
N LYS A 366 -32.07 25.16 -22.49
CA LYS A 366 -33.20 25.34 -21.57
C LYS A 366 -33.96 24.04 -21.29
N LYS A 367 -33.27 22.90 -21.34
CA LYS A 367 -33.81 21.55 -21.09
C LYS A 367 -34.62 21.42 -19.78
N HIS A 368 -34.28 22.21 -18.76
CA HIS A 368 -34.95 22.17 -17.46
C HIS A 368 -36.40 22.67 -17.48
N LEU A 369 -36.81 23.42 -18.51
CA LEU A 369 -38.19 23.93 -18.65
C LEU A 369 -39.21 22.83 -19.00
N MET A 370 -38.76 21.73 -19.61
CA MET A 370 -39.62 20.59 -20.01
C MET A 370 -39.57 19.43 -19.01
N MET A 371 -38.81 19.58 -17.92
CA MET A 371 -38.70 18.57 -16.89
C MET A 371 -39.98 18.58 -16.05
N THR A 372 -40.61 17.42 -15.86
CA THR A 372 -41.81 17.35 -15.01
C THR A 372 -41.44 17.70 -13.56
N ALA A 373 -42.42 18.17 -12.77
CA ALA A 373 -42.19 18.49 -11.36
C ALA A 373 -41.63 17.29 -10.58
N GLU A 374 -42.03 16.08 -10.94
CA GLU A 374 -41.54 14.82 -10.36
C GLU A 374 -40.07 14.55 -10.73
N GLU A 375 -39.72 14.66 -12.02
CA GLU A 375 -38.34 14.52 -12.48
C GLU A 375 -37.43 15.60 -11.87
N ALA A 376 -37.96 16.81 -11.71
CA ALA A 376 -37.28 17.90 -11.03
C ALA A 376 -36.96 17.54 -9.59
N ALA A 377 -37.95 17.11 -8.81
CA ALA A 377 -37.77 16.70 -7.44
C ALA A 377 -36.75 15.55 -7.30
N VAL A 378 -36.79 14.56 -8.20
CA VAL A 378 -35.81 13.47 -8.23
C VAL A 378 -34.41 13.99 -8.56
N SER A 379 -34.28 14.89 -9.53
CA SER A 379 -32.99 15.49 -9.91
C SER A 379 -32.39 16.33 -8.78
N TYR A 380 -33.21 17.11 -8.06
CA TYR A 380 -32.81 17.88 -6.90
C TYR A 380 -32.40 16.97 -5.73
N LYS A 381 -33.16 15.91 -5.43
CA LYS A 381 -32.78 14.90 -4.43
C LYS A 381 -31.45 14.24 -4.78
N LYS A 382 -31.21 13.93 -6.06
CA LYS A 382 -29.92 13.38 -6.54
C LYS A 382 -28.78 14.39 -6.42
N LYS A 383 -29.00 15.65 -6.79
CA LYS A 383 -28.01 16.73 -6.65
C LYS A 383 -27.65 16.96 -5.19
N GLN A 384 -28.63 17.08 -4.29
CA GLN A 384 -28.39 17.21 -2.85
C GLN A 384 -27.57 16.06 -2.26
N LYS A 385 -27.76 14.82 -2.74
CA LYS A 385 -26.91 13.69 -2.34
C LYS A 385 -25.46 13.83 -2.83
N LYS A 386 -25.23 14.43 -4.00
CA LYS A 386 -23.87 14.68 -4.54
C LYS A 386 -23.13 15.77 -3.78
N TYR A 387 -23.79 16.88 -3.41
CA TYR A 387 -23.15 17.95 -2.63
C TYR A 387 -22.80 17.56 -1.19
N LYS A 388 -23.29 16.41 -0.69
CA LYS A 388 -22.95 15.88 0.63
C LYS A 388 -21.64 15.10 0.66
N THR A 389 -20.94 14.93 -0.47
CA THR A 389 -19.60 14.32 -0.44
C THR A 389 -18.60 15.32 0.10
N ALA A 390 -18.01 15.01 1.25
CA ALA A 390 -16.97 15.84 1.88
C ALA A 390 -15.81 16.09 0.91
N VAL A 391 -15.42 17.35 0.77
CA VAL A 391 -14.30 17.77 -0.08
C VAL A 391 -13.09 18.06 0.80
N GLY A 392 -11.95 17.41 0.51
CA GLY A 392 -10.65 17.74 1.11
C GLY A 392 -10.60 17.67 2.63
N GLY A 393 -10.05 18.71 3.27
CA GLY A 393 -9.80 18.79 4.73
C GLY A 393 -11.05 18.87 5.62
N GLU A 394 -12.25 18.95 5.03
CA GLU A 394 -13.49 18.95 5.80
C GLU A 394 -13.85 17.57 6.37
N ILE A 395 -13.10 16.51 6.09
CA ILE A 395 -13.35 15.15 6.59
C ILE A 395 -13.53 15.12 8.13
N HIS A 396 -12.79 15.96 8.86
CA HIS A 396 -12.89 16.08 10.33
C HIS A 396 -13.79 17.24 10.80
N SER A 397 -14.52 17.89 9.90
CA SER A 397 -15.45 18.97 10.26
C SER A 397 -16.58 18.46 11.15
N LYS A 398 -17.04 19.29 12.09
CA LYS A 398 -18.18 19.02 12.98
C LYS A 398 -19.41 18.54 12.21
N HIS A 399 -19.63 19.06 11.00
CA HIS A 399 -20.74 18.67 10.15
C HIS A 399 -20.63 17.22 9.64
N ASN A 400 -19.43 16.75 9.29
CA ASN A 400 -19.21 15.36 8.85
C ASN A 400 -19.27 14.38 10.02
N LEU A 401 -18.78 14.78 11.19
CA LEU A 401 -18.96 14.03 12.44
C LEU A 401 -20.46 13.87 12.77
N TYR A 402 -21.24 14.95 12.67
CA TYR A 402 -22.68 14.92 12.86
C TYR A 402 -23.38 14.03 11.84
N GLN A 403 -23.03 14.11 10.55
CA GLN A 403 -23.61 13.24 9.53
C GLN A 403 -23.25 11.76 9.74
N ALA A 404 -22.02 11.46 10.20
CA ALA A 404 -21.63 10.11 10.54
C ALA A 404 -22.43 9.60 11.74
N TYR A 405 -22.68 10.45 12.74
CA TYR A 405 -23.57 10.15 13.86
C TYR A 405 -25.01 9.91 13.41
N ASP A 406 -25.61 10.80 12.62
CA ASP A 406 -26.97 10.65 12.08
C ASP A 406 -27.15 9.37 11.23
N LYS A 407 -26.11 8.94 10.52
CA LYS A 407 -26.13 7.65 9.81
C LYS A 407 -26.07 6.46 10.77
N ARG A 408 -25.34 6.57 11.88
CA ARG A 408 -25.28 5.53 12.91
C ARG A 408 -26.60 5.39 13.63
N THR A 409 -27.20 6.51 14.05
CA THR A 409 -28.49 6.50 14.75
C THR A 409 -29.61 5.86 13.93
N LYS A 410 -29.60 6.02 12.60
CA LYS A 410 -30.56 5.36 11.68
C LYS A 410 -30.41 3.84 11.61
N ASN A 411 -29.26 3.29 11.98
CA ASN A 411 -29.00 1.86 11.95
C ASN A 411 -29.25 1.18 13.30
N ILE A 412 -29.50 1.93 14.37
CA ILE A 412 -29.77 1.37 15.70
C ILE A 412 -31.19 0.80 15.72
N GLN A 413 -31.31 -0.49 16.03
CA GLN A 413 -32.58 -1.15 16.25
C GLN A 413 -32.95 -1.08 17.73
N VAL A 414 -34.05 -0.38 18.05
CA VAL A 414 -34.56 -0.26 19.41
C VAL A 414 -35.59 -1.37 19.65
N ASN A 415 -35.39 -2.18 20.69
CA ASN A 415 -36.37 -3.19 21.10
C ASN A 415 -37.35 -2.58 22.10
N GLU A 416 -38.60 -2.42 21.68
CA GLU A 416 -39.67 -1.80 22.48
C GLU A 416 -40.02 -2.63 23.72
N GLN A 417 -39.92 -3.96 23.64
CA GLN A 417 -40.23 -4.86 24.76
C GLN A 417 -39.16 -4.80 25.87
N GLU A 418 -37.88 -4.73 25.49
CA GLU A 418 -36.77 -4.51 26.43
C GLU A 418 -36.91 -3.14 27.11
N TYR A 419 -37.40 -2.13 26.38
CA TYR A 419 -37.62 -0.79 26.93
C TYR A 419 -38.76 -0.77 27.95
N GLU A 420 -39.90 -1.40 27.66
CA GLU A 420 -41.04 -1.47 28.58
C GLU A 420 -40.72 -2.27 29.86
N THR A 421 -40.00 -3.38 29.71
CA THR A 421 -39.56 -4.18 30.87
C THR A 421 -38.62 -3.39 31.78
N MET A 422 -37.64 -2.69 31.21
CA MET A 422 -36.74 -1.81 31.95
C MET A 422 -37.48 -0.63 32.60
N LYS A 423 -38.46 -0.04 31.90
CA LYS A 423 -39.32 1.03 32.43
C LYS A 423 -40.11 0.58 33.66
N ASN A 424 -40.68 -0.62 33.60
CA ASN A 424 -41.46 -1.19 34.71
C ASN A 424 -40.59 -1.60 35.90
N THR A 425 -39.37 -2.12 35.66
CA THR A 425 -38.47 -2.56 36.74
C THR A 425 -37.81 -1.41 37.49
N VAL A 426 -37.44 -0.34 36.78
CA VAL A 426 -36.75 0.83 37.38
C VAL A 426 -37.76 1.81 37.99
N GLY A 427 -39.01 1.80 37.50
CA GLY A 427 -40.08 2.72 37.91
C GLY A 427 -39.96 4.10 37.25
N GLU A 428 -41.08 4.77 36.97
CA GLU A 428 -41.09 5.98 36.12
C GLU A 428 -40.20 7.12 36.62
N ARG A 429 -40.12 7.33 37.94
CA ARG A 429 -39.33 8.42 38.54
C ARG A 429 -37.82 8.25 38.36
N ALA A 430 -37.33 7.00 38.41
CA ALA A 430 -35.91 6.70 38.23
C ALA A 430 -35.57 6.39 36.76
N PHE A 431 -36.55 6.00 35.95
CA PHE A 431 -36.37 5.77 34.52
C PHE A 431 -36.23 7.08 33.73
N TYR A 432 -37.06 8.07 34.03
CA TYR A 432 -36.91 9.44 33.54
C TYR A 432 -36.06 10.25 34.55
N ALA A 433 -34.86 9.76 34.86
CA ALA A 433 -33.99 10.38 35.85
C ALA A 433 -33.65 11.83 35.45
N ASP A 434 -34.05 12.78 36.29
CA ASP A 434 -33.50 14.13 36.29
C ASP A 434 -32.01 14.06 36.69
N PRO A 435 -31.16 15.02 36.28
CA PRO A 435 -29.73 15.04 36.62
C PRO A 435 -29.39 14.90 38.11
N GLU A 436 -30.35 15.19 39.00
CA GLU A 436 -30.22 15.10 40.46
C GLU A 436 -30.51 13.69 41.03
N VAL A 437 -31.06 12.78 40.22
CA VAL A 437 -31.38 11.41 40.64
C VAL A 437 -30.12 10.53 40.54
N ALA A 438 -29.56 10.15 41.69
CA ALA A 438 -28.35 9.31 41.83
C ALA A 438 -28.46 7.87 41.26
N ALA A 439 -29.58 7.53 40.61
CA ALA A 439 -29.78 6.25 39.94
C ALA A 439 -28.95 6.11 38.64
N TYR A 440 -28.47 7.23 38.08
CA TYR A 440 -27.59 7.22 36.92
C TYR A 440 -26.20 6.69 37.30
N GLY A 441 -25.95 5.41 37.00
CA GLY A 441 -24.72 4.69 37.35
C GLY A 441 -24.91 3.40 38.15
N GLY A 442 -26.16 3.01 38.45
CA GLY A 442 -26.47 1.79 39.20
C GLY A 442 -26.06 0.49 38.49
N GLU A 443 -25.99 -0.60 39.28
CA GLU A 443 -25.57 -1.98 38.97
C GLU A 443 -26.41 -2.72 37.90
N GLY A 444 -27.02 -2.01 36.98
CA GLY A 444 -27.69 -2.58 35.81
C GLY A 444 -26.64 -3.22 34.91
N LYS A 445 -26.30 -4.48 35.18
CA LYS A 445 -25.51 -5.30 34.26
C LYS A 445 -26.26 -5.33 32.94
N VAL A 446 -25.73 -4.61 31.95
CA VAL A 446 -26.24 -4.65 30.59
C VAL A 446 -26.27 -6.11 30.15
N ALA A 447 -27.38 -6.54 29.56
CA ALA A 447 -27.51 -7.90 29.06
C ALA A 447 -26.34 -8.22 28.12
N PRO A 448 -25.73 -9.41 28.22
CA PRO A 448 -24.57 -9.77 27.38
C PRO A 448 -24.89 -9.62 25.89
N ASP A 449 -26.11 -9.94 25.47
CA ASP A 449 -26.58 -9.79 24.08
C ASP A 449 -26.55 -8.33 23.58
N ALA A 450 -26.79 -7.35 24.47
CA ALA A 450 -26.70 -5.93 24.11
C ALA A 450 -25.23 -5.47 23.99
N VAL A 451 -24.33 -6.03 24.81
CA VAL A 451 -22.89 -5.81 24.68
C VAL A 451 -22.37 -6.40 23.37
N ASP A 452 -22.81 -7.60 23.00
CA ASP A 452 -22.41 -8.26 21.76
C ASP A 452 -22.90 -7.48 20.52
N ARG A 453 -24.11 -6.92 20.56
CA ARG A 453 -24.62 -6.02 19.50
C ARG A 453 -23.74 -4.77 19.34
N MET A 454 -23.33 -4.16 20.46
CA MET A 454 -22.42 -3.00 20.44
C MET A 454 -21.05 -3.37 19.87
N VAL A 455 -20.47 -4.50 20.29
CA VAL A 455 -19.18 -4.97 19.80
C VAL A 455 -19.24 -5.24 18.30
N ALA A 456 -20.31 -5.87 17.81
CA ALA A 456 -20.50 -6.12 16.38
C ALA A 456 -20.57 -4.82 15.56
N GLU A 457 -21.25 -3.78 16.06
CA GLU A 457 -21.27 -2.46 15.41
C GLU A 457 -19.86 -1.83 15.36
N LEU A 458 -19.11 -1.90 16.46
CA LEU A 458 -17.74 -1.38 16.55
C LEU A 458 -16.79 -2.13 15.60
N GLU A 459 -16.94 -3.44 15.45
CA GLU A 459 -16.17 -4.22 14.48
C GLU A 459 -16.51 -3.85 13.04
N GLU A 460 -17.79 -3.62 12.72
CA GLU A 460 -18.20 -3.12 11.41
C GLU A 460 -17.62 -1.72 11.13
N GLN A 461 -17.59 -0.84 12.14
CA GLN A 461 -16.95 0.46 12.02
C GLN A 461 -15.44 0.35 11.80
N LYS A 462 -14.75 -0.56 12.51
CA LYS A 462 -13.32 -0.84 12.30
C LYS A 462 -13.08 -1.28 10.86
N ARG A 463 -13.90 -2.18 10.33
CA ARG A 463 -13.83 -2.60 8.92
C ARG A 463 -14.04 -1.44 7.95
N LYS A 464 -15.09 -0.62 8.16
CA LYS A 464 -15.34 0.57 7.34
C LYS A 464 -14.19 1.58 7.38
N ARG A 465 -13.49 1.70 8.52
CA ARG A 465 -12.30 2.54 8.67
C ARG A 465 -11.12 2.01 7.86
N LEU A 466 -10.89 0.70 7.86
CA LEU A 466 -9.85 0.07 7.03
C LEU A 466 -10.14 0.30 5.53
N ASP A 467 -11.41 0.18 5.13
CA ASP A 467 -11.84 0.38 3.73
C ASP A 467 -11.92 1.86 3.30
N PHE A 468 -11.73 2.80 4.23
CA PHE A 468 -11.80 4.25 3.96
C PHE A 468 -10.65 4.68 3.03
N SER A 469 -9.46 4.11 3.23
CA SER A 469 -8.31 4.31 2.34
C SER A 469 -8.27 3.22 1.28
N ARG A 470 -8.80 3.53 0.09
CA ARG A 470 -8.76 2.59 -1.04
C ARG A 470 -7.41 2.69 -1.74
N ARG A 471 -6.64 1.59 -1.74
CA ARG A 471 -5.43 1.47 -2.59
C ARG A 471 -5.82 1.66 -4.06
N ARG A 472 -5.13 2.56 -4.76
CA ARG A 472 -5.27 2.69 -6.22
C ARG A 472 -4.58 1.51 -6.89
N LYS A 473 -5.24 0.87 -7.87
CA LYS A 473 -4.67 -0.25 -8.63
C LYS A 473 -3.38 0.18 -9.32
N TYR A 474 -2.33 -0.62 -9.17
CA TYR A 474 -1.08 -0.47 -9.91
C TYR A 474 -1.28 -1.02 -11.32
N TYR A 475 -0.81 -0.28 -12.33
CA TYR A 475 -0.83 -0.68 -13.72
C TYR A 475 0.62 -0.89 -14.16
N GLU A 476 0.95 -2.09 -14.65
CA GLU A 476 2.32 -2.46 -15.06
C GLU A 476 2.79 -1.68 -16.30
N GLU A 477 1.87 -1.13 -17.08
CA GLU A 477 2.14 -0.30 -18.25
C GLU A 477 2.58 1.12 -17.93
N ARG A 478 2.49 1.56 -16.66
CA ARG A 478 2.93 2.90 -16.28
C ARG A 478 4.44 2.91 -16.08
N ASP A 479 5.09 3.93 -16.64
CA ASP A 479 6.52 4.15 -16.45
C ASP A 479 6.88 4.24 -14.96
N VAL A 480 7.84 3.40 -14.56
CA VAL A 480 8.28 3.27 -13.18
C VAL A 480 9.32 4.34 -12.89
N SER A 481 8.90 5.43 -12.25
CA SER A 481 9.78 6.53 -11.84
C SER A 481 10.44 6.35 -10.46
N HIS A 482 10.32 5.17 -9.84
CA HIS A 482 10.74 4.94 -8.46
C HIS A 482 11.47 3.61 -8.29
N ILE A 483 12.45 3.60 -7.38
CA ILE A 483 13.24 2.40 -7.05
C ILE A 483 12.64 1.62 -5.87
N ASN A 484 12.02 2.32 -4.91
CA ASN A 484 11.38 1.73 -3.74
C ASN A 484 9.96 2.29 -3.53
N ASP A 485 9.14 1.60 -2.71
CA ASP A 485 7.76 2.01 -2.45
C ASP A 485 7.67 3.39 -1.80
N ARG A 486 8.56 3.68 -0.83
CA ARG A 486 8.59 4.99 -0.14
C ARG A 486 8.85 6.15 -1.12
N ASN A 487 9.72 5.94 -2.10
CA ASN A 487 10.01 6.86 -3.20
C ASN A 487 8.81 6.95 -4.16
N ALA A 488 8.10 5.86 -4.43
CA ALA A 488 6.85 5.89 -5.19
C ALA A 488 5.81 6.81 -4.53
N HIS A 489 5.67 6.71 -3.20
CA HIS A 489 4.78 7.55 -2.42
C HIS A 489 5.25 9.01 -2.39
N PHE A 490 6.56 9.25 -2.29
CA PHE A 490 7.15 10.58 -2.38
C PHE A 490 6.92 11.23 -3.75
N ASN A 491 7.23 10.54 -4.84
CA ASN A 491 6.98 11.01 -6.21
C ASN A 491 5.49 11.31 -6.45
N LYS A 492 4.58 10.46 -5.97
CA LYS A 492 3.12 10.73 -6.01
C LYS A 492 2.70 11.95 -5.20
N LYS A 493 3.41 12.27 -4.11
CA LYS A 493 3.16 13.48 -3.31
C LYS A 493 3.61 14.73 -4.06
N ILE A 494 4.81 14.69 -4.67
CA ILE A 494 5.33 15.76 -5.51
C ILE A 494 4.45 15.99 -6.74
N GLU A 495 4.01 14.92 -7.42
CA GLU A 495 3.10 15.02 -8.57
C GLU A 495 1.75 15.66 -8.20
N ARG A 496 1.24 15.41 -6.98
CA ARG A 496 0.00 16.05 -6.52
C ARG A 496 0.17 17.56 -6.25
N ALA A 497 1.32 17.98 -5.74
CA ALA A 497 1.56 19.38 -5.39
C ALA A 497 2.06 20.22 -6.58
N PHE A 498 2.97 19.67 -7.38
CA PHE A 498 3.68 20.39 -8.44
C PHE A 498 3.35 19.89 -9.84
N GLY A 499 2.59 18.79 -9.98
CA GLY A 499 2.24 18.22 -11.28
C GLY A 499 1.41 19.16 -12.15
N GLU A 500 0.72 20.14 -11.57
CA GLU A 500 0.03 21.19 -12.34
C GLU A 500 1.01 22.20 -12.94
N HIS A 501 2.05 22.58 -12.21
CA HIS A 501 3.05 23.56 -12.62
C HIS A 501 4.17 22.97 -13.49
N THR A 502 4.38 21.65 -13.44
CA THR A 502 5.47 20.96 -14.16
C THR A 502 5.00 20.22 -15.42
N LYS A 503 3.75 20.43 -15.87
CA LYS A 503 3.19 19.78 -17.07
C LYS A 503 4.01 20.05 -18.33
N GLU A 504 4.42 21.30 -18.52
CA GLU A 504 5.21 21.71 -19.69
C GLU A 504 6.61 21.07 -19.68
N ILE A 505 7.26 21.05 -18.51
CA ILE A 505 8.56 20.40 -18.33
C ILE A 505 8.46 18.90 -18.62
N LYS A 506 7.40 18.25 -18.13
CA LYS A 506 7.13 16.83 -18.39
C LYS A 506 6.87 16.57 -19.88
N ALA A 507 6.05 17.38 -20.54
CA ALA A 507 5.79 17.27 -21.97
C ALA A 507 7.05 17.50 -22.81
N ASN A 508 7.93 18.42 -22.41
CA ASN A 508 9.21 18.66 -23.08
C ASN A 508 10.17 17.48 -22.91
N LEU A 509 10.20 16.85 -21.73
CA LEU A 509 10.96 15.61 -21.51
C LEU A 509 10.44 14.46 -22.38
N GLU A 510 9.12 14.28 -22.45
CA GLU A 510 8.48 13.28 -23.30
C GLU A 510 8.69 13.54 -24.80
N ARG A 511 8.89 14.81 -25.20
CA ARG A 511 9.25 15.23 -26.57
C ARG A 511 10.76 15.23 -26.86
N GLY A 512 11.61 14.85 -25.90
CA GLY A 512 13.06 14.79 -26.11
C GLY A 512 13.79 16.13 -25.99
N THR A 513 13.40 16.96 -25.03
CA THR A 513 14.05 18.25 -24.65
C THR A 513 14.02 19.38 -25.69
N ALA A 514 13.30 19.21 -26.79
CA ALA A 514 13.03 20.31 -27.72
C ALA A 514 12.07 21.33 -27.08
N LEU A 515 12.46 22.61 -27.10
CA LEU A 515 11.58 23.71 -26.69
C LEU A 515 10.39 23.81 -27.66
N PRO A 516 9.19 24.22 -27.19
CA PRO A 516 8.09 24.57 -28.08
C PRO A 516 8.54 25.72 -28.99
N ASP A 517 8.44 25.53 -30.30
CA ASP A 517 8.57 26.62 -31.26
C ASP A 517 7.43 27.61 -30.97
N HIS A 518 7.77 28.76 -30.40
CA HIS A 518 6.85 29.88 -30.21
C HIS A 518 6.71 30.72 -31.48
#